data_AF-A0AAW7NJC6-F1
#
_entry.id   AF-A0AAW7NJC6-F1
#
_cell.length_a   1.000
_cell.length_b   1.000
_cell.length_c   1.000
_cell.angle_alpha   90.00
_cell.angle_beta   90.00
_cell.angle_gamma   90.00
#
_symmetry.space_group_name_H-M   'P 1'
#
loop_
_entity.id
_entity.type
_entity.pdbx_description
1 polymer ?
#
loop_
_entity_poly.entity_id
_entity_poly.type
_entity_poly.pdbx_seq_one_letter_code
_entity_poly.pdbx_strand_id
1 'polypeptide(L)' 'MKDIVFTLEFADDSANSRANNYLEKGWILLHVGTKVIDFYNEQAYYNTAYVVGANQEQYDAYKKELEEDKFELI' A
#
# COMPACT_ATOMS: atom_id res chain seq x y z
N MET A 1 2.83 21.24 3.80
CA MET A 1 3.09 19.87 3.31
C MET A 1 2.30 18.97 4.25
N LYS A 2 1.49 18.01 3.78
CA LYS A 2 0.88 17.04 4.71
C LYS A 2 2.02 16.14 5.19
N ASP A 3 2.31 16.13 6.49
CA ASP A 3 3.37 15.31 7.07
C ASP A 3 2.97 13.83 6.93
N ILE A 4 3.56 13.15 5.94
CA ILE A 4 3.40 11.71 5.77
C ILE A 4 4.19 11.02 6.88
N VAL A 5 3.51 10.20 7.68
CA VAL A 5 4.11 9.47 8.81
C VAL A 5 4.16 7.97 8.59
N PHE A 6 3.42 7.47 7.59
CA PHE A 6 3.32 6.05 7.27
C PHE A 6 3.10 5.84 5.77
N THR A 7 3.60 4.72 5.24
CA THR A 7 3.44 4.35 3.83
C THR A 7 3.03 2.89 3.69
N LEU A 8 2.19 2.62 2.69
CA LEU A 8 1.92 1.26 2.19
C LEU A 8 2.44 1.12 0.78
N GLU A 9 3.00 -0.04 0.48
CA GLU A 9 3.50 -0.40 -0.85
C GLU A 9 2.75 -1.64 -1.36
N PHE A 10 2.28 -1.59 -2.60
CA PHE A 10 1.60 -2.70 -3.27
C PHE A 10 2.28 -3.00 -4.60
N ALA A 11 2.62 -4.26 -4.86
CA ALA A 11 3.32 -4.70 -6.07
C ALA A 11 2.85 -6.09 -6.58
N ASP A 12 1.64 -6.50 -6.27
CA ASP A 12 1.00 -7.72 -6.81
C ASP A 12 -0.07 -7.39 -7.86
N ASP A 13 -0.75 -8.43 -8.38
CA ASP A 13 -1.78 -8.29 -9.42
C ASP A 13 -2.95 -7.38 -9.01
N SER A 14 -3.20 -7.27 -7.71
CA SER A 14 -4.24 -6.43 -7.12
C SER A 14 -3.72 -5.05 -6.68
N ALA A 15 -2.46 -4.71 -6.98
CA ALA A 15 -1.81 -3.52 -6.43
C ALA A 15 -2.53 -2.22 -6.79
N ASN A 16 -2.95 -2.06 -8.04
CA ASN A 16 -3.67 -0.86 -8.49
C ASN A 16 -4.99 -0.69 -7.74
N SER A 17 -5.78 -1.77 -7.64
CA SER A 17 -7.06 -1.75 -6.93
C SER A 17 -6.89 -1.40 -5.45
N ARG A 18 -5.93 -2.03 -4.76
CA ARG A 18 -5.65 -1.71 -3.36
C ARG A 18 -5.17 -0.27 -3.18
N ALA A 19 -4.28 0.23 -4.05
CA ALA A 19 -3.87 1.62 -4.01
C ALA A 19 -5.07 2.57 -4.12
N ASN A 20 -5.99 2.32 -5.06
CA ASN A 20 -7.21 3.13 -5.22
C ASN A 20 -8.08 3.14 -3.96
N ASN A 21 -8.25 2.01 -3.27
CA ASN A 21 -9.02 1.97 -2.01
C ASN A 21 -8.45 2.94 -0.95
N TYR A 22 -7.13 3.09 -0.85
CA TYR A 22 -6.52 4.06 0.07
C TYR A 22 -6.61 5.49 -0.44
N LEU A 23 -6.53 5.71 -1.76
CA LEU A 23 -6.73 7.04 -2.36
C LEU A 23 -8.16 7.54 -2.13
N GLU A 24 -9.16 6.66 -2.19
CA GLU A 24 -10.55 6.99 -1.83
C GLU A 24 -10.70 7.38 -0.36
N LYS A 25 -9.90 6.80 0.54
CA LYS A 25 -9.76 7.21 1.95
C LYS A 25 -8.93 8.49 2.13
N GLY A 26 -8.55 9.16 1.04
CA GLY A 26 -7.82 10.42 1.02
C GLY A 26 -6.31 10.32 1.24
N TRP A 27 -5.73 9.11 1.20
CA TRP A 27 -4.27 8.93 1.24
C TRP A 27 -3.62 9.56 0.00
N ILE A 28 -2.32 9.84 0.08
CA ILE A 28 -1.59 10.51 -1.01
C ILE A 28 -0.82 9.47 -1.82
N LEU A 29 -0.96 9.48 -3.15
CA LEU A 29 -0.06 8.71 -4.02
C LEU A 29 1.33 9.37 -4.02
N LEU A 30 2.34 8.65 -3.54
CA LEU A 30 3.71 9.14 -3.44
C LEU A 30 4.57 8.69 -4.62
N HIS A 31 4.34 7.46 -5.10
CA HIS A 31 5.16 6.88 -6.16
C HIS A 31 4.41 5.82 -6.96
N VAL A 32 4.74 5.74 -8.25
CA VAL A 32 4.42 4.62 -9.14
C VAL A 32 5.72 4.24 -9.84
N GLY A 33 6.11 2.97 -9.73
CA GLY A 33 7.39 2.48 -10.25
C GLY A 33 7.37 0.99 -10.53
N THR A 34 8.54 0.42 -10.77
CA THR A 34 8.71 -1.02 -11.03
C THR A 34 9.44 -1.68 -9.88
N LYS A 35 8.97 -2.85 -9.45
CA LYS A 35 9.64 -3.67 -8.44
C LYS A 35 9.91 -5.07 -8.97
N VAL A 36 11.12 -5.56 -8.73
CA VAL A 36 11.46 -6.96 -9.01
C VAL A 36 10.71 -7.84 -8.00
N ILE A 37 9.96 -8.81 -8.51
CA ILE A 37 9.19 -9.76 -7.70
C ILE A 37 9.78 -11.17 -7.72
N ASP A 38 10.55 -11.52 -8.75
CA ASP A 38 11.17 -12.84 -8.87
C ASP A 38 12.37 -12.82 -9.83
N PHE A 39 13.22 -13.83 -9.72
CA PHE A 39 14.29 -14.15 -10.65
C PHE A 39 14.17 -15.60 -11.10
N TYR A 40 13.91 -15.81 -12.40
CA TYR A 40 13.80 -17.16 -12.98
C TYR A 40 14.62 -17.24 -14.27
N ASN A 41 15.49 -18.25 -14.38
CA ASN A 41 16.43 -18.44 -15.49
C ASN A 41 17.23 -17.18 -15.87
N GLU A 42 17.86 -16.54 -14.88
CA GLU A 42 18.66 -15.30 -15.04
C GLU A 42 17.85 -14.07 -15.51
N GLN A 43 16.53 -14.19 -15.64
CA GLN A 43 15.62 -13.10 -15.97
C GLN A 43 14.88 -12.59 -14.74
N ALA A 44 14.87 -11.26 -14.56
CA ALA A 44 14.08 -10.60 -13.53
C ALA A 44 12.64 -10.38 -14.01
N TYR A 45 11.69 -10.68 -13.14
CA TYR A 45 10.26 -10.41 -13.34
C TYR A 45 9.86 -9.21 -12.51
N TYR A 46 9.06 -8.33 -13.12
CA TYR A 46 8.72 -7.04 -12.55
C TYR A 46 7.22 -6.86 -12.48
N ASN A 47 6.77 -6.26 -11.38
CA ASN A 47 5.42 -5.71 -11.26
C ASN A 47 5.48 -4.19 -11.10
N THR A 48 4.37 -3.54 -11.44
CA THR A 48 4.15 -2.15 -11.10
C THR A 48 3.90 -2.03 -9.60
N ALA A 49 4.70 -1.19 -8.94
CA ALA A 49 4.56 -0.86 -7.53
C ALA A 49 3.89 0.50 -7.34
N TYR A 50 2.97 0.56 -6.38
CA TYR A 50 2.29 1.78 -5.95
C TYR A 50 2.60 2.05 -4.48
N VAL A 51 3.04 3.26 -4.16
CA VAL A 51 3.29 3.69 -2.78
C VAL A 51 2.31 4.80 -2.42
N VAL A 52 1.51 4.57 -1.38
CA VAL A 52 0.60 5.56 -0.81
C VAL A 52 1.05 5.97 0.59
N GLY A 53 0.88 7.25 0.92
CA GLY A 53 1.26 7.85 2.19
C GLY A 53 0.06 8.32 2.99
N ALA A 54 0.11 8.07 4.30
CA ALA A 54 -0.86 8.54 5.28
C ALA A 54 -0.27 9.65 6.17
N ASN A 55 -1.10 10.63 6.49
CA ASN A 55 -0.86 11.48 7.66
C ASN A 55 -1.22 10.74 8.97
N GLN A 56 -1.04 11.41 10.11
CA GLN A 56 -1.28 10.79 11.41
C GLN A 56 -2.72 10.29 11.60
N GLU A 57 -3.73 11.08 11.23
CA GLU A 57 -5.15 10.71 11.35
C GLU A 57 -5.48 9.45 10.54
N GLN A 58 -5.01 9.39 9.29
CA GLN A 58 -5.21 8.25 8.40
C GLN A 58 -4.50 6.98 8.90
N TYR A 59 -3.30 7.13 9.44
CA TYR A 59 -2.57 6.02 10.02
C TYR A 59 -3.23 5.50 11.30
N ASP A 60 -3.76 6.39 12.14
CA ASP A 60 -4.50 6.01 13.34
C ASP A 60 -5.82 5.27 13.00
N ALA A 61 -6.53 5.70 11.95
CA ALA A 61 -7.69 4.98 11.43
C ALA A 61 -7.31 3.58 10.92
N TYR A 62 -6.23 3.47 10.14
CA TYR A 62 -5.75 2.18 9.64
C TYR A 62 -5.37 1.20 10.75
N LYS A 63 -4.73 1.67 11.84
CA LYS A 63 -4.43 0.81 13.00
C LYS A 63 -5.69 0.25 13.65
N LYS A 64 -6.78 1.04 13.72
CA LYS A 64 -8.06 0.57 14.24
C LYS A 64 -8.68 -0.50 13.34
N GLU A 65 -8.68 -0.28 12.03
CA GLU A 65 -9.15 -1.29 11.05
C GLU A 65 -8.37 -2.62 11.23
N LEU A 66 -7.04 -2.55 11.41
CA LEU A 66 -6.21 -3.73 11.66
C LEU A 66 -6.50 -4.44 12.99
N GLU A 67 -6.95 -3.70 14.01
CA GLU A 67 -7.36 -4.28 15.29
C GLU A 67 -8.73 -4.96 15.15
N GLU A 68 -9.68 -4.32 14.48
CA GLU A 68 -11.02 -4.85 14.21
C GLU A 68 -10.98 -6.13 13.37
N ASP A 69 -10.21 -6.14 12.28
CA ASP A 69 -10.02 -7.32 11.42
C ASP A 69 -9.45 -8.53 12.20
N LYS A 70 -8.63 -8.29 13.24
CA LYS A 70 -8.09 -9.36 14.10
C LYS A 70 -9.14 -9.94 15.04
N PHE A 71 -10.14 -9.15 15.45
CA PHE A 71 -11.21 -9.63 16.33
C PHE A 71 -12.29 -10.40 15.57
N GLU A 72 -12.48 -10.15 14.28
CA GLU A 72 -13.44 -10.90 13.45
C GLU A 72 -12.96 -12.32 13.07
N LEU A 73 -11.69 -12.65 13.30
CA LEU A 73 -11.08 -13.95 12.99
C LEU A 73 -11.03 -14.94 14.17
N ILE A 74 -11.65 -14.61 15.31
CA ILE A 74 -11.70 -15.43 16.54
C ILE A 74 -13.15 -15.87 16.80
#